data_AF-A0A318QZT8-F1
#
_entry.id   AF-A0A318QZT8-F1
#
_cell.length_a   1.000
_cell.length_b   1.000
_cell.length_c   1.000
_cell.angle_alpha   90.00
_cell.angle_beta   90.00
_cell.angle_gamma   90.00
#
_symmetry.space_group_name_H-M   'P 1'
#
loop_
_entity.id
_entity.type
_entity.pdbx_description
1 polymer ?
#
loop_
_entity_poly.entity_id
_entity_poly.type
_entity_poly.pdbx_seq_one_letter_code
_entity_poly.pdbx_strand_id
1 'polypeptide(L)' 'MGESLQKAFFGVIALGVSCIAIELIPVSRQAAYWNRCLDNTVKWINQKGDLKRWDQKAKESLAVGVCNGAVYEPKLKTQ' A
#
# COMPACT_ATOMS: atom_id res chain seq x y z
N MET A 1 -22.15 -7.72 37.51
CA MET A 1 -21.63 -6.48 36.88
C MET A 1 -22.83 -5.60 36.58
N GLY A 2 -22.89 -4.35 37.04
CA GLY A 2 -24.08 -3.51 36.89
C GLY A 2 -24.34 -3.13 35.43
N GLU A 3 -25.60 -3.02 35.03
CA GLU A 3 -26.01 -2.66 33.66
C GLU A 3 -25.34 -1.37 33.17
N SER A 4 -25.20 -0.38 34.05
CA SER A 4 -24.51 0.89 33.76
C SER A 4 -23.01 0.72 33.50
N LEU A 5 -22.35 -0.20 34.21
CA LEU A 5 -20.93 -0.48 34.04
C LEU A 5 -20.69 -1.19 32.70
N GLN A 6 -21.55 -2.13 32.33
CA GLN A 6 -21.51 -2.83 31.05
C GLN A 6 -21.72 -1.87 29.86
N LYS A 7 -22.67 -0.93 29.97
CA LYS A 7 -22.89 0.12 28.96
C LYS A 7 -21.67 1.02 28.79
N ALA A 8 -21.02 1.41 29.89
CA ALA A 8 -19.79 2.20 29.84
C ALA A 8 -18.64 1.45 29.13
N PHE A 9 -18.47 0.16 29.41
CA PHE A 9 -17.47 -0.67 28.71
C PHE A 9 -17.72 -0.75 27.21
N PHE A 10 -18.97 -0.95 26.77
CA PHE A 10 -19.29 -0.92 25.34
C PHE A 10 -19.04 0.44 24.70
N GLY A 11 -19.29 1.53 25.41
CA GLY A 11 -18.95 2.88 24.95
C GLY A 11 -17.45 3.05 24.69
N VAL A 12 -16.60 2.59 25.62
CA VAL A 12 -15.14 2.65 25.47
C VAL A 12 -14.66 1.79 24.30
N ILE A 13 -15.19 0.56 24.16
CA ILE A 13 -14.85 -0.33 23.04
C ILE A 13 -15.24 0.31 21.71
N ALA A 14 -16.45 0.87 21.60
CA ALA A 14 -16.92 1.51 20.38
C ALA A 14 -16.04 2.69 19.98
N LEU A 15 -15.65 3.55 20.94
CA LEU A 15 -14.72 4.65 20.70
C LEU A 15 -13.35 4.13 20.24
N GLY A 16 -12.79 3.14 20.93
CA GLY A 16 -11.50 2.54 20.55
C GLY A 16 -11.49 1.97 19.13
N VAL A 17 -12.52 1.19 18.78
CA VAL A 17 -12.66 0.61 17.43
C VAL A 17 -12.80 1.72 16.38
N SER A 18 -13.53 2.80 16.68
CA SER A 18 -13.70 3.92 15.76
C SER A 18 -12.39 4.66 15.46
N CYS A 19 -11.54 4.89 16.47
CA CYS A 19 -10.24 5.52 16.30
C CYS A 19 -9.31 4.65 15.45
N ILE A 20 -9.24 3.35 15.75
CA ILE A 20 -8.43 2.39 14.97
C ILE A 20 -8.89 2.35 13.51
N ALA A 21 -10.20 2.36 13.27
CA ALA A 21 -10.75 2.38 11.91
C ALA A 21 -10.31 3.62 11.13
N ILE A 22 -10.28 4.81 11.75
CA ILE A 22 -9.83 6.06 11.12
C ILE A 22 -8.35 5.98 10.76
N GLU A 23 -7.51 5.47 11.67
CA GLU A 23 -6.06 5.30 11.45
C GLU A 23 -5.74 4.26 10.37
N LEU A 24 -6.61 3.28 10.16
CA LEU A 24 -6.47 2.30 9.09
C LEU A 24 -6.83 2.85 7.70
N ILE A 25 -7.55 3.97 7.59
CA ILE A 25 -7.88 4.59 6.30
C ILE A 25 -6.63 4.95 5.48
N PRO A 26 -5.64 5.71 6.00
CA PRO A 26 -4.43 6.01 5.23
C PRO A 26 -3.63 4.75 4.88
N VAL A 27 -3.52 3.78 5.79
CA VAL A 27 -2.81 2.52 5.54
C VAL A 27 -3.47 1.71 4.43
N SER A 28 -4.80 1.58 4.47
CA SER A 28 -5.55 0.86 3.43
C SER A 28 -5.45 1.55 2.07
N ARG A 29 -5.48 2.88 2.02
CA ARG A 29 -5.24 3.64 0.79
C ARG A 29 -3.84 3.41 0.25
N GLN A 30 -2.81 3.46 1.11
CA GLN A 30 -1.43 3.20 0.72
C GLN A 30 -1.26 1.78 0.15
N ALA A 31 -1.83 0.77 0.81
CA ALA A 31 -1.83 -0.60 0.32
C ALA A 31 -2.54 -0.73 -1.05
N ALA A 32 -3.68 -0.07 -1.22
CA ALA A 32 -4.40 -0.06 -2.49
C ALA A 32 -3.60 0.61 -3.63
N TYR A 33 -2.93 1.74 -3.35
CA TYR A 33 -2.02 2.38 -4.30
C TYR A 33 -0.84 1.50 -4.67
N TRP A 34 -0.24 0.84 -3.67
CA TRP A 34 0.88 -0.07 -3.89
C TRP A 34 0.48 -1.25 -4.77
N ASN A 35 -0.65 -1.92 -4.48
CA ASN A 35 -1.18 -3.01 -5.29
C ASN A 35 -1.42 -2.56 -6.75
N ARG A 36 -2.02 -1.38 -6.93
CA ARG A 36 -2.26 -0.80 -8.25
C ARG A 36 -0.95 -0.54 -9.01
N CYS A 37 0.09 -0.07 -8.31
CA CYS A 37 1.40 0.13 -8.91
C CYS A 37 2.00 -1.21 -9.37
N LEU A 38 1.96 -2.23 -8.53
CA LEU A 38 2.51 -3.55 -8.82
C LEU A 38 1.83 -4.15 -10.05
N ASP A 39 0.50 -4.19 -10.06
CA ASP A 39 -0.30 -4.73 -11.16
C ASP A 39 -0.01 -4.02 -12.48
N ASN A 40 0.02 -2.69 -12.46
CA ASN A 40 0.28 -1.90 -13.66
C ASN A 40 1.71 -2.09 -14.16
N THR A 41 2.68 -2.20 -13.26
CA THR A 41 4.09 -2.37 -13.63
C THR A 41 4.33 -3.76 -14.20
N VAL A 42 3.81 -4.81 -13.58
CA VAL A 42 3.88 -6.18 -14.13
C VAL A 42 3.19 -6.25 -15.49
N LYS A 43 2.01 -5.63 -15.64
CA LYS A 43 1.31 -5.54 -16.93
C LYS A 43 2.16 -4.83 -17.99
N TRP A 44 2.78 -3.70 -17.65
CA TRP A 44 3.67 -2.98 -18.54
C TRP A 44 4.90 -3.81 -18.94
N ILE A 45 5.55 -4.48 -17.99
CA ILE A 45 6.70 -5.37 -18.24
C ILE A 45 6.31 -6.46 -19.24
N ASN A 46 5.13 -7.08 -19.08
CA ASN A 46 4.65 -8.14 -19.97
C ASN A 46 4.32 -7.65 -21.39
N GLN A 47 4.10 -6.35 -21.58
CA GLN A 47 3.90 -5.72 -22.89
C GLN A 47 5.22 -5.31 -23.57
N LYS A 48 6.34 -5.26 -22.82
CA LYS A 48 7.66 -4.90 -23.37
C LYS A 48 8.36 -6.14 -23.94
N GLY A 49 8.60 -6.12 -25.26
CA GLY A 49 9.23 -7.23 -25.98
C GLY A 49 10.55 -7.70 -25.37
N ASP A 50 11.39 -6.75 -24.94
CA ASP A 50 12.72 -7.04 -24.38
C ASP A 50 12.66 -7.68 -22.98
N LEU A 51 11.58 -7.45 -22.23
CA LEU A 51 11.39 -7.96 -20.87
C LEU A 51 10.47 -9.19 -20.84
N LYS A 52 9.86 -9.56 -21.96
CA LYS A 52 8.89 -10.67 -22.03
C LYS A 52 9.51 -12.00 -21.63
N ARG A 53 10.79 -12.21 -21.96
CA ARG A 53 11.56 -13.44 -21.70
C ARG A 53 12.06 -13.57 -20.26
N TRP A 54 11.92 -12.52 -19.44
CA TRP A 54 12.32 -12.60 -18.04
C TRP A 54 11.41 -13.56 -17.29
N ASP A 55 11.98 -14.28 -16.32
CA ASP A 55 11.18 -15.09 -15.41
C ASP A 55 10.25 -14.22 -14.55
N GLN A 56 9.18 -14.82 -14.04
CA GLN A 56 8.15 -14.10 -13.29
C GLN A 56 8.73 -13.41 -12.04
N LYS A 57 9.69 -14.04 -11.36
CA LYS A 57 10.30 -13.53 -10.14
C LYS A 57 11.13 -12.27 -10.41
N ALA A 58 11.85 -12.22 -11.53
CA ALA A 58 12.59 -11.05 -11.97
C ALA A 58 11.66 -9.87 -12.29
N LYS A 59 10.53 -10.14 -12.94
CA LYS A 59 9.51 -9.13 -13.25
C LYS A 59 8.88 -8.56 -11.98
N GLU A 60 8.51 -9.43 -11.04
CA GLU A 60 7.96 -9.04 -9.74
C GLU A 60 8.98 -8.26 -8.90
N SER A 61 10.24 -8.70 -8.87
CA SER A 61 11.31 -7.98 -8.16
C SER A 61 11.53 -6.57 -8.71
N LEU A 62 11.48 -6.40 -10.03
CA LEU A 62 11.55 -5.07 -10.66
C LEU A 62 10.32 -4.24 -10.31
N ALA A 63 9.12 -4.81 -10.39
CA ALA A 63 7.88 -4.11 -10.06
C ALA A 63 7.84 -3.66 -8.60
N VAL A 64 8.27 -4.50 -7.67
CA VAL A 64 8.45 -4.16 -6.25
C VAL A 64 9.46 -3.02 -6.09
N GLY A 65 10.60 -3.08 -6.80
CA GLY A 65 11.59 -2.01 -6.81
C GLY A 65 11.03 -0.67 -7.27
N VAL A 66 10.27 -0.66 -8.39
CA VAL A 66 9.59 0.54 -8.90
C VAL A 66 8.58 1.09 -7.89
N CYS A 67 7.72 0.23 -7.34
CA CYS A 67 6.63 0.62 -6.45
C CYS A 67 7.07 0.99 -5.03
N ASN A 68 8.21 0.47 -4.57
CA ASN A 68 8.82 0.85 -3.29
C ASN A 68 9.68 2.12 -3.39
N GLY A 69 9.85 2.68 -4.60
CA GLY A 69 10.69 3.83 -4.83
C GLY A 69 11.98 3.45 -5.53
N ALA A 70 11.90 3.10 -6.81
CA ALA A 70 12.98 3.42 -7.72
C ALA A 70 13.07 4.95 -7.69
N VAL A 71 13.90 5.48 -6.79
CA VAL A 71 14.10 6.90 -6.55
C VAL A 71 14.62 7.51 -7.86
N TYR A 72 13.71 8.00 -8.68
CA TYR A 72 14.07 8.96 -9.71
C TYR A 72 14.23 10.30 -8.99
N GLU A 73 15.44 10.56 -8.50
CA GLU A 73 15.89 11.92 -8.20
C GLU A 73 16.21 12.57 -9.54
N PRO A 74 15.33 13.43 -10.11
CA PRO A 74 15.78 14.31 -11.19
C PRO A 74 16.94 15.11 -10.60
N LYS A 75 18.13 15.02 -11.22
CA LYS A 75 19.28 15.85 -10.86
C LYS A 75 18.77 17.28 -10.66
N LEU A 76 18.87 17.82 -9.44
CA LEU A 76 18.66 19.24 -9.19
C LEU A 76 19.60 19.97 -10.14
N LYS A 77 19.05 20.58 -11.20
CA LYS A 77 19.80 21.52 -12.03
C LYS A 77 19.98 22.78 -11.18
N THR A 78 21.02 22.81 -10.36
CA THR A 78 21.60 24.07 -9.92
C THR A 78 22.22 24.72 -11.15
N GLN A 79 21.67 25.87 -11.54
CA GLN A 79 22.28 26.76 -12.54
C GLN A 79 23.63 27.27 -12.03
#